data_AF-A0A165UMA3-F1
#
_entry.id   AF-A0A165UMA3-F1
#
_cell.length_a   1.000
_cell.length_b   1.000
_cell.length_c   1.000
_cell.angle_alpha   90.00
_cell.angle_beta   90.00
_cell.angle_gamma   90.00
#
_symmetry.space_group_name_H-M   'P 1'
#
loop_
_entity.id
_entity.type
_entity.pdbx_description
1 polymer ?
#
loop_
_entity_poly.entity_id
_entity_poly.type
_entity_poly.pdbx_seq_one_letter_code
_entity_poly.pdbx_strand_id
1 'polypeptide(L)'
;MIDLAQFNQVDWLIIVVLTISTLLSLWRGFVREALSLLAWVAAFIIAHGFVDQLAAQMSGLVAHDTGRYIVAYAILFVATLVLFNLVIYLASKLVAVAGLSVLDRVLGTVFGFARGVIIILVLAYVVQQLLPPEDQQWVQQSVLMPHLNMLADWVQAVFANVGPVPQMTT
;
A
#
# COMPACT_ATOMS: atom_id res chain seq x y z
N MET A 1 -5.07 26.32 18.35
CA MET A 1 -4.49 26.68 17.03
C MET A 1 -3.21 25.90 16.88
N ILE A 2 -3.05 25.12 15.82
CA ILE A 2 -1.80 24.38 15.56
C ILE A 2 -0.80 25.41 15.03
N ASP A 3 0.30 25.63 15.74
CA ASP A 3 1.37 26.53 15.31
C ASP A 3 2.32 25.78 14.38
N LEU A 4 2.32 26.16 13.10
CA LEU A 4 3.13 25.54 12.06
C LEU A 4 4.64 25.71 12.33
N ALA A 5 5.04 26.66 13.19
CA ALA A 5 6.42 26.88 13.57
C ALA A 5 7.00 25.75 14.44
N GLN A 6 6.17 24.87 15.01
CA GLN A 6 6.60 23.73 15.82
C GLN A 6 6.78 22.43 15.03
N PHE A 7 6.47 22.44 13.73
CA PHE A 7 6.54 21.24 12.91
C PHE A 7 7.98 20.84 12.62
N ASN A 8 8.28 19.57 12.88
CA ASN A 8 9.56 18.98 12.55
C ASN A 8 9.51 18.27 11.19
N GLN A 9 10.61 17.61 10.81
CA GLN A 9 10.73 16.91 9.52
C GLN A 9 9.70 15.79 9.35
N VAL A 10 9.28 15.14 10.44
CA VAL A 10 8.27 14.06 10.42
C VAL A 10 6.89 14.64 10.13
N ASP A 11 6.53 15.75 10.76
CA ASP A 11 5.23 16.40 10.53
C ASP A 11 5.08 16.82 9.06
N TRP A 12 6.14 17.38 8.47
CA TRP A 12 6.16 17.70 7.05
C TRP A 12 6.07 16.48 6.15
N LEU A 13 6.76 15.38 6.48
CA LEU A 13 6.65 14.12 5.74
C LEU A 13 5.21 13.59 5.76
N ILE A 14 4.56 13.58 6.93
CA ILE A 14 3.18 13.14 7.10
C ILE A 14 2.25 13.97 6.21
N ILE A 15 2.35 15.29 6.28
CA ILE A 15 1.50 16.20 5.49
C ILE A 15 1.71 15.99 3.99
N VAL A 16 2.96 15.87 3.54
CA VAL A 16 3.29 15.66 2.13
C VAL A 16 2.70 14.33 1.65
N VAL A 17 2.88 13.23 2.38
CA VAL A 17 2.35 11.92 2.00
C VAL A 17 0.82 11.92 1.97
N LEU A 18 0.16 12.48 3.00
CA LEU A 18 -1.30 12.57 3.04
C LEU A 18 -1.85 13.44 1.91
N THR A 19 -1.22 14.58 1.67
CA THR A 19 -1.63 15.51 0.61
C THR A 19 -1.47 14.87 -0.77
N ILE A 20 -0.31 14.29 -1.06
CA ILE A 20 -0.05 13.62 -2.34
C ILE A 20 -1.03 12.45 -2.51
N SER A 21 -1.18 11.58 -1.51
CA SER A 21 -2.08 10.42 -1.61
C SER A 21 -3.52 10.86 -1.88
N THR A 22 -4.01 11.88 -1.15
CA THR A 22 -5.37 12.41 -1.31
C THR A 22 -5.57 13.08 -2.68
N LEU A 23 -4.63 13.91 -3.12
CA LEU A 23 -4.71 14.61 -4.41
C LEU A 23 -4.62 13.65 -5.60
N LEU A 24 -3.74 12.66 -5.54
CA LEU A 24 -3.63 11.64 -6.58
C LEU A 24 -4.93 10.84 -6.69
N SER A 25 -5.55 10.47 -5.57
CA SER A 25 -6.82 9.74 -5.58
C SER A 25 -8.00 10.62 -5.98
N LEU A 26 -7.98 11.93 -5.69
CA LEU A 26 -8.95 12.89 -6.22
C LEU A 26 -8.91 12.94 -7.76
N TRP A 27 -7.72 12.90 -8.35
CA TRP A 27 -7.53 12.95 -9.80
C TRP A 27 -7.84 11.61 -10.48
N ARG A 28 -7.45 10.50 -9.86
CA ARG A 28 -7.58 9.14 -10.42
C ARG A 28 -8.94 8.49 -10.19
N GLY A 29 -9.62 8.82 -9.10
CA GLY A 29 -10.87 8.20 -8.68
C GLY A 29 -10.70 6.93 -7.83
N PHE A 30 -11.72 6.58 -7.04
CA PHE A 30 -11.75 5.43 -6.15
C PHE A 30 -11.60 4.11 -6.89
N VAL A 31 -12.37 3.88 -7.95
CA VAL A 31 -12.41 2.60 -8.67
C VAL A 31 -11.05 2.24 -9.21
N ARG A 32 -10.33 3.22 -9.79
CA ARG A 32 -8.96 3.01 -10.27
C ARG A 32 -8.02 2.64 -9.14
N GLU A 33 -8.13 3.31 -7.99
CA GLU A 33 -7.22 3.09 -6.88
C GLU A 33 -7.48 1.75 -6.19
N ALA A 34 -8.73 1.43 -5.87
CA ALA A 34 -9.13 0.17 -5.24
C ALA A 34 -8.78 -1.04 -6.11
N LEU A 35 -9.14 -1.00 -7.40
CA LEU A 35 -8.80 -2.08 -8.33
C LEU A 35 -7.29 -2.19 -8.56
N SER A 36 -6.53 -1.09 -8.50
CA SER A 36 -5.07 -1.16 -8.59
C SER A 36 -4.45 -1.90 -7.41
N LEU A 37 -4.93 -1.67 -6.18
CA LEU A 37 -4.44 -2.40 -5.02
C LEU A 37 -4.80 -3.89 -5.09
N LEU A 38 -6.01 -4.21 -5.55
CA LEU A 38 -6.40 -5.60 -5.81
C LEU A 38 -5.52 -6.24 -6.89
N ALA A 39 -5.16 -5.51 -7.94
CA ALA A 39 -4.27 -5.99 -8.99
C ALA A 39 -2.86 -6.29 -8.46
N TRP A 40 -2.32 -5.46 -7.55
CA TRP A 40 -1.05 -5.74 -6.89
C TRP A 40 -1.11 -7.04 -6.08
N VAL A 41 -2.15 -7.23 -5.26
CA VAL A 41 -2.34 -8.46 -4.48
C VAL A 41 -2.49 -9.68 -5.40
N ALA A 42 -3.31 -9.58 -6.44
CA ALA A 42 -3.50 -10.64 -7.42
C ALA A 42 -2.19 -10.98 -8.16
N ALA A 43 -1.39 -9.97 -8.50
CA ALA A 43 -0.09 -10.16 -9.13
C ALA A 43 0.89 -10.91 -8.22
N PHE A 44 0.93 -10.63 -6.92
CA PHE A 44 1.73 -11.41 -5.97
C PHE A 44 1.27 -12.87 -5.89
N ILE A 45 -0.05 -13.11 -5.78
CA ILE A 45 -0.62 -14.46 -5.69
C ILE A 45 -0.31 -15.26 -6.97
N ILE A 46 -0.56 -14.67 -8.14
CA ILE A 46 -0.30 -15.33 -9.44
C ILE A 46 1.19 -15.54 -9.64
N ALA A 47 2.03 -14.53 -9.41
CA ALA A 47 3.48 -14.69 -9.56
C ALA A 47 4.02 -15.79 -8.63
N HIS A 48 3.59 -15.81 -7.36
CA HIS A 48 4.01 -16.83 -6.42
C HIS A 48 3.51 -18.24 -6.78
N GLY A 49 2.27 -18.37 -7.24
CA GLY A 49 1.69 -19.67 -7.61
C GLY A 49 2.23 -20.25 -8.93
N PHE A 50 2.73 -19.41 -9.84
CA PHE A 50 3.15 -19.83 -11.19
C PHE A 50 4.67 -19.73 -11.44
N VAL A 51 5.46 -19.27 -10.46
CA VAL A 51 6.90 -19.03 -10.65
C VAL A 51 7.65 -20.30 -11.01
N ASP A 52 7.34 -21.44 -10.39
CA ASP A 52 8.02 -22.71 -10.64
C ASP A 52 7.83 -23.19 -12.09
N GLN A 53 6.61 -23.11 -12.61
CA GLN A 53 6.27 -23.58 -13.96
C GLN A 53 6.96 -22.71 -15.01
N LEU A 54 6.97 -21.39 -14.83
CA LEU A 54 7.65 -20.49 -15.76
C LEU A 54 9.18 -20.60 -15.63
N ALA A 55 9.70 -20.71 -14.41
CA ALA A 55 11.13 -20.89 -14.18
C ALA A 55 11.64 -22.19 -14.82
N ALA A 56 10.90 -23.29 -14.75
CA ALA A 56 11.28 -24.55 -15.40
C ALA A 56 11.43 -24.41 -16.92
N GLN A 57 10.54 -23.65 -17.57
CA GLN A 57 10.60 -23.37 -19.01
C GLN A 57 11.80 -22.49 -19.41
N MET A 58 12.38 -21.76 -18.48
CA MET A 58 13.52 -20.88 -18.70
C MET A 58 14.88 -21.56 -18.45
N SER A 59 14.90 -22.87 -18.16
CA SER A 59 16.11 -23.64 -17.82
C SER A 59 17.21 -23.57 -18.88
N GLY A 60 16.86 -23.34 -20.16
CA GLY A 60 17.83 -23.14 -21.25
C GLY A 60 18.24 -21.69 -21.50
N LEU A 61 17.60 -20.70 -20.87
CA LEU A 61 17.85 -19.27 -21.09
C LEU A 61 18.68 -18.63 -19.97
N VAL A 62 18.52 -19.12 -18.73
CA VAL A 62 19.20 -18.59 -17.55
C VAL A 62 19.85 -19.74 -16.78
N ALA A 63 21.19 -19.75 -16.77
CA ALA A 63 21.98 -20.80 -16.16
C ALA A 63 21.96 -20.77 -14.62
N HIS A 64 21.73 -19.60 -14.01
CA HIS A 64 21.70 -19.45 -12.56
C HIS A 64 20.29 -19.66 -12.02
N ASP A 65 20.08 -20.70 -11.20
CA ASP A 65 18.75 -21.09 -10.70
C ASP A 65 18.03 -19.95 -9.98
N THR A 66 18.69 -19.28 -9.03
CA THR A 66 18.09 -18.15 -8.30
C THR A 66 17.69 -17.00 -9.23
N GLY A 67 18.52 -16.70 -10.23
CA GLY A 67 18.24 -15.65 -11.20
C GLY A 67 17.02 -15.98 -12.07
N ARG A 68 16.85 -17.26 -12.42
CA ARG A 68 15.72 -17.75 -13.19
C ARG A 68 14.40 -17.55 -12.46
N TYR A 69 14.35 -17.88 -11.17
CA TYR A 69 13.19 -17.65 -10.31
C TYR A 69 12.83 -16.17 -10.20
N ILE A 70 13.83 -15.30 -9.98
CA ILE A 70 13.62 -13.85 -9.90
C ILE A 70 13.03 -13.32 -11.20
N VAL A 71 13.60 -13.70 -12.35
CA VAL A 71 13.13 -13.26 -13.67
C VAL A 71 11.73 -13.79 -13.96
N ALA A 72 11.45 -15.07 -13.71
CA ALA A 72 10.13 -15.66 -13.89
C ALA A 72 9.07 -14.95 -13.03
N TYR A 73 9.40 -14.67 -11.77
CA TYR A 73 8.52 -13.94 -10.86
C TYR A 73 8.23 -12.54 -11.39
N ALA A 74 9.27 -11.80 -11.80
CA ALA A 74 9.13 -10.46 -12.36
C ALA A 74 8.27 -10.44 -13.63
N ILE A 75 8.46 -11.40 -14.54
CA ILE A 75 7.66 -11.53 -15.77
C ILE A 75 6.20 -11.76 -15.42
N LEU A 76 5.89 -12.75 -14.57
CA LEU A 76 4.51 -13.06 -14.17
C LEU A 76 3.85 -11.88 -13.47
N PHE A 77 4.59 -11.23 -12.58
CA PHE A 77 4.11 -10.09 -11.82
C PHE A 77 3.75 -8.92 -12.75
N VAL A 78 4.67 -8.52 -13.63
CA VAL A 78 4.45 -7.42 -14.58
C VAL A 78 3.37 -7.78 -15.59
N ALA A 79 3.38 -8.98 -16.15
CA ALA A 79 2.35 -9.44 -17.08
C ALA A 79 0.95 -9.37 -16.45
N THR A 80 0.82 -9.81 -15.20
CA THR A 80 -0.44 -9.75 -14.46
C THR A 80 -0.88 -8.29 -14.26
N LEU A 81 0.02 -7.40 -13.83
CA LEU A 81 -0.31 -5.98 -13.67
C LEU A 81 -0.77 -5.34 -14.98
N VAL A 82 -0.12 -5.66 -16.10
CA VAL A 82 -0.51 -5.16 -17.44
C VAL A 82 -1.92 -5.61 -17.80
N LEU A 83 -2.25 -6.89 -17.59
CA LEU A 83 -3.58 -7.43 -17.84
C LEU A 83 -4.65 -6.77 -16.95
N PHE A 84 -4.37 -6.62 -15.66
CA PHE A 84 -5.29 -5.96 -14.74
C PHE A 84 -5.46 -4.47 -15.05
N ASN A 85 -4.42 -3.79 -15.56
CA ASN A 85 -4.55 -2.39 -15.93
C ASN A 85 -5.56 -2.16 -17.07
N LEU A 86 -5.73 -3.13 -17.97
CA LEU A 86 -6.81 -3.11 -18.96
C LEU A 86 -8.19 -3.18 -18.29
N VAL A 87 -8.36 -4.09 -17.33
CA VAL A 87 -9.61 -4.23 -16.56
C VAL A 87 -9.92 -2.93 -15.80
N ILE A 88 -8.92 -2.36 -15.13
CA ILE A 88 -9.02 -1.09 -14.41
C ILE A 88 -9.45 0.03 -15.35
N TYR A 89 -8.84 0.12 -16.53
CA TYR A 89 -9.20 1.12 -17.54
C TYR A 89 -10.66 0.99 -17.99
N LEU A 90 -11.12 -0.24 -18.28
CA LEU A 90 -12.51 -0.49 -18.67
C LEU A 90 -13.48 -0.14 -17.53
N ALA A 91 -13.17 -0.55 -16.29
CA ALA A 91 -13.98 -0.20 -15.13
C ALA A 91 -14.07 1.32 -14.92
N SER A 92 -12.96 2.06 -15.04
CA SER A 92 -12.97 3.53 -14.98
C SER A 92 -13.82 4.15 -16.09
N LYS A 93 -13.80 3.58 -17.30
CA LYS A 93 -14.66 4.03 -18.41
C LYS A 93 -16.15 3.82 -18.09
N LEU A 94 -16.52 2.68 -17.51
CA LEU A 94 -17.91 2.40 -17.14
C LEU A 94 -18.44 3.41 -16.12
N VAL A 95 -17.63 3.75 -15.11
CA VAL A 95 -17.97 4.80 -14.13
C VAL A 95 -18.20 6.15 -14.80
N ALA A 96 -17.35 6.51 -15.77
CA ALA A 96 -17.47 7.76 -16.50
C ALA A 96 -18.75 7.80 -17.35
N VAL A 97 -19.07 6.70 -18.06
CA VAL A 97 -20.28 6.59 -18.89
C VAL A 97 -21.55 6.59 -18.03
N ALA A 98 -21.51 6.02 -16.83
CA ALA A 98 -22.61 6.04 -15.87
C ALA A 98 -22.85 7.42 -15.24
N GLY A 99 -22.02 8.44 -15.52
CA GLY A 99 -22.12 9.77 -14.93
C GLY A 99 -21.70 9.85 -13.47
N LEU A 100 -21.12 8.78 -12.91
CA LEU A 100 -20.73 8.68 -11.50
C LEU A 100 -19.32 9.20 -11.21
N SER A 101 -18.68 9.88 -12.17
CA SER A 101 -17.29 10.33 -12.03
C SER A 101 -17.05 11.25 -10.84
N VAL A 102 -18.03 12.10 -10.47
CA VAL A 102 -17.89 12.97 -9.29
C VAL A 102 -17.89 12.16 -8.01
N LEU A 103 -18.83 11.22 -7.86
CA LEU A 103 -18.90 10.34 -6.71
C LEU A 103 -17.63 9.48 -6.59
N ASP A 104 -17.15 8.93 -7.70
CA ASP A 104 -15.90 8.16 -7.75
C ASP A 104 -14.69 8.97 -7.29
N ARG A 105 -14.59 10.25 -7.65
CA ARG A 105 -13.52 11.14 -7.17
C ARG A 105 -13.64 11.49 -5.69
N VAL A 106 -14.85 11.72 -5.20
CA VAL A 106 -15.09 12.01 -3.77
C VAL A 106 -14.80 10.78 -2.90
N LEU A 107 -15.26 9.59 -3.30
CA LEU A 107 -14.86 8.35 -2.64
C LEU A 107 -13.34 8.14 -2.75
N GLY A 108 -12.76 8.56 -3.88
CA GLY A 108 -11.33 8.53 -4.12
C GLY A 108 -10.55 9.37 -3.11
N THR A 109 -11.04 10.56 -2.74
CA THR A 109 -10.33 11.39 -1.75
C THR A 109 -10.31 10.74 -0.37
N VAL A 110 -11.44 10.21 0.08
CA VAL A 110 -11.54 9.50 1.37
C VAL A 110 -10.62 8.27 1.36
N PHE A 111 -10.64 7.52 0.27
CA PHE A 111 -9.79 6.35 0.10
C PHE A 111 -8.30 6.70 0.07
N GLY A 112 -7.92 7.76 -0.67
CA GLY A 112 -6.55 8.25 -0.77
C GLY A 112 -6.03 8.76 0.56
N PHE A 113 -6.87 9.44 1.35
CA PHE A 113 -6.54 9.85 2.70
C PHE A 113 -6.29 8.63 3.60
N ALA A 114 -7.22 7.67 3.63
CA ALA A 114 -7.08 6.44 4.40
C ALA A 114 -5.82 5.65 4.03
N ARG A 115 -5.53 5.51 2.73
CA ARG A 115 -4.30 4.90 2.23
C ARG A 115 -3.07 5.66 2.70
N GLY A 116 -3.08 7.00 2.65
CA GLY A 116 -1.99 7.83 3.12
C GLY A 116 -1.70 7.62 4.61
N VAL A 117 -2.74 7.53 5.44
CA VAL A 117 -2.63 7.18 6.86
C VAL A 117 -1.96 5.82 7.03
N ILE A 118 -2.42 4.79 6.31
CA ILE A 118 -1.83 3.45 6.37
C ILE A 118 -0.34 3.47 5.99
N ILE A 119 0.04 4.19 4.93
CA ILE A 119 1.44 4.32 4.51
C ILE A 119 2.28 4.93 5.63
N ILE A 120 1.80 6.00 6.25
CA ILE A 120 2.51 6.65 7.37
C ILE A 120 2.64 5.70 8.57
N LEU A 121 1.59 4.97 8.93
CA LEU A 121 1.64 3.98 10.01
C LEU A 121 2.68 2.89 9.75
N VAL A 122 2.72 2.35 8.53
CA VAL A 122 3.72 1.35 8.14
C VAL A 122 5.13 1.92 8.19
N LEU A 123 5.34 3.14 7.68
CA LEU A 123 6.65 3.80 7.74
C LEU A 123 7.09 4.05 9.19
N ALA A 124 6.20 4.56 10.04
CA ALA A 124 6.48 4.78 11.46
C ALA A 124 6.82 3.47 12.18
N TYR A 125 6.11 2.37 11.88
CA TYR A 125 6.41 1.05 12.42
C TYR A 125 7.79 0.55 11.96
N VAL A 126 8.09 0.66 10.66
CA VAL A 126 9.39 0.25 10.12
C VAL A 126 10.53 1.05 10.74
N VAL A 127 10.40 2.37 10.88
CA VAL A 127 11.41 3.21 11.56
C VAL A 127 11.61 2.78 13.00
N GLN A 128 10.52 2.50 13.74
CA GLN A 128 10.60 2.04 15.14
C GLN A 128 11.33 0.70 15.28
N GLN A 129 11.15 -0.20 14.32
CA GLN A 129 11.77 -1.53 14.33
C GLN A 129 13.22 -1.53 13.84
N LEU A 130 13.60 -0.57 12.97
CA LEU A 130 14.93 -0.51 12.36
C LEU A 130 15.90 0.42 13.09
N LEU A 131 15.43 1.47 13.77
CA LEU A 131 16.28 2.44 14.46
C LEU A 131 16.26 2.21 15.98
N PRO A 132 17.40 2.32 16.69
CA PRO A 132 17.43 2.34 18.14
C PRO A 132 16.61 3.50 18.73
N PRO A 133 15.99 3.36 19.92
CA PRO A 133 15.14 4.40 20.51
C PRO A 133 15.83 5.76 20.73
N GLU A 134 17.15 5.75 20.94
CA GLU A 134 17.97 6.95 21.12
C GLU A 134 18.05 7.83 19.86
N ASP A 135 17.93 7.22 18.68
CA ASP A 135 17.92 7.91 17.39
C ASP A 135 16.51 8.32 16.93
N GLN A 136 15.47 8.05 17.73
CA GLN A 136 14.06 8.33 17.38
C GLN A 136 13.51 9.64 17.95
N GLN A 137 14.36 10.51 18.53
CA GLN A 137 13.91 11.75 19.18
C GLN A 137 13.06 12.65 18.26
N TRP A 138 13.39 12.71 16.97
CA TRP A 138 12.64 13.46 15.94
C TRP A 138 11.24 12.88 15.67
N VAL A 139 11.04 11.57 15.84
CA VAL A 139 9.73 10.92 15.76
C VAL A 139 8.91 11.18 17.02
N GLN A 140 9.53 11.13 18.20
CA GLN A 140 8.88 11.38 19.49
C GLN A 140 8.45 12.84 19.68
N GLN A 141 9.16 13.79 19.06
CA GLN A 141 8.87 15.22 19.11
C GLN A 141 7.79 15.66 18.11
N SER A 142 7.31 14.78 17.23
CA SER A 142 6.31 15.13 16.22
C SER A 142 4.95 15.43 16.86
N VAL A 143 4.33 16.52 16.41
CA VAL A 143 3.01 16.95 16.87
C VAL A 143 1.90 16.02 16.34
N LEU A 144 2.10 15.44 15.17
CA LEU A 144 1.12 14.57 14.49
C LEU A 144 1.24 13.10 14.90
N MET A 145 2.41 12.64 15.34
CA MET A 145 2.63 11.24 15.75
C MET A 145 1.68 10.73 16.85
N PRO A 146 1.38 11.48 17.94
CA PRO A 146 0.44 11.02 18.97
C PRO A 146 -0.97 10.72 18.43
N HIS A 147 -1.45 11.50 17.46
CA HIS A 147 -2.76 11.30 16.84
C HIS A 147 -2.79 10.04 15.96
N LEU A 148 -1.69 9.77 15.26
CA LEU A 148 -1.51 8.55 14.47
C LEU A 148 -1.36 7.31 15.35
N ASN A 149 -0.65 7.43 16.48
CA ASN A 149 -0.52 6.34 17.43
C ASN A 149 -1.87 5.94 18.02
N MET A 150 -2.76 6.90 18.32
CA MET A 150 -4.12 6.58 18.77
C MET A 150 -4.91 5.76 17.74
N LEU A 151 -4.74 6.07 16.45
CA LEU A 151 -5.32 5.28 15.36
C LEU A 151 -4.66 3.90 15.25
N ALA A 152 -3.34 3.82 15.40
CA ALA A 152 -2.58 2.58 15.39
C ALA A 152 -3.03 1.63 16.52
N ASP A 153 -3.17 2.17 17.73
CA ASP A 153 -3.62 1.43 18.91
C ASP A 153 -5.05 0.92 18.73
N TRP A 154 -5.94 1.75 18.17
CA TRP A 154 -7.30 1.32 17.82
C TRP A 154 -7.28 0.19 16.78
N VAL A 155 -6.48 0.32 15.73
CA VAL A 155 -6.32 -0.73 14.70
C VAL A 155 -5.82 -2.03 15.33
N GLN A 156 -4.80 -1.97 16.19
CA GLN A 156 -4.27 -3.13 16.91
C GLN A 156 -5.33 -3.76 17.83
N ALA A 157 -6.12 -2.94 18.55
CA ALA A 157 -7.20 -3.43 19.40
C ALA A 157 -8.30 -4.12 18.58
N VAL A 158 -8.65 -3.61 17.41
CA VAL A 158 -9.58 -4.27 16.48
C VAL A 158 -9.02 -5.62 16.05
N PHE A 159 -7.76 -5.69 15.62
CA PHE A 159 -7.13 -6.95 15.22
C PHE A 159 -7.04 -7.95 16.39
N ALA A 160 -6.71 -7.50 17.60
CA ALA A 160 -6.68 -8.35 18.79
C ALA A 160 -8.06 -8.93 19.12
N ASN A 161 -9.13 -8.15 18.90
CA ASN A 161 -10.52 -8.58 19.11
C ASN A 161 -11.06 -9.50 18.01
N VAL A 162 -10.43 -9.57 16.83
CA VAL A 162 -10.78 -10.53 15.77
C VAL A 162 -10.28 -11.95 16.10
N GLY A 163 -9.57 -12.13 17.23
CA GLY A 163 -9.22 -13.40 17.82
C GLY A 163 -7.83 -13.90 17.41
N PRO A 164 -7.05 -14.50 18.32
CA PRO A 164 -5.78 -15.12 17.96
C PRO A 164 -6.02 -16.26 16.96
N VAL A 165 -5.18 -16.35 15.93
CA VAL A 165 -5.07 -17.58 15.12
C VAL A 165 -4.83 -18.72 16.11
N PRO A 166 -5.65 -19.79 16.13
CA PRO A 166 -5.44 -20.93 17.00
C PRO A 166 -4.00 -21.40 16.80
N GLN A 167 -3.19 -21.35 17.86
CA GLN A 167 -1.87 -21.95 17.81
C GLN A 167 -2.11 -23.44 17.60
N MET A 168 -1.81 -23.94 16.39
CA MET A 168 -1.74 -25.38 16.17
C MET A 168 -0.55 -25.87 16.99
N THR A 169 -0.85 -26.31 18.22
CA THR A 169 0.08 -27.07 19.04
C THR A 169 0.44 -28.31 18.23
N THR A 170 1.67 -28.31 17.70
CA THR A 170 2.31 -29.49 17.09
C THR A 170 2.50 -30.58 18.12
#